data_AF-A0A2E9IRN8-F1
#
_entry.id   AF-A0A2E9IRN8-F1
#
_cell.length_a   1.000
_cell.length_b   1.000
_cell.length_c   1.000
_cell.angle_alpha   90.00
_cell.angle_beta   90.00
_cell.angle_gamma   90.00
#
_symmetry.space_group_name_H-M   'P 1'
#
loop_
_entity.id
_entity.type
_entity.pdbx_description
1 polymer ?
#
loop_
_entity_poly.entity_id
_entity_poly.type
_entity_poly.pdbx_seq_one_letter_code
_entity_poly.pdbx_strand_id
1 'polypeptide(L)'
;MLWENCFYSQMENAAYQKLLTPLHIVIGLVLTFLVYIMMSYLLVPFTFSPDATVAQLQACLTAVPIAAVFWFAYHMFMVVLMDQKKQKKEATK
;
A
#
# COMPACT_ATOMS: atom_id res chain seq x y z
N MET A 1 -8.37 8.76 -22.15
CA MET A 1 -9.84 8.97 -22.10
C MET A 1 -10.63 7.73 -21.65
N LEU A 2 -10.71 6.61 -22.37
CA LEU A 2 -11.47 5.43 -21.89
C LEU A 2 -10.87 4.79 -20.61
N TRP A 3 -9.56 4.90 -20.45
CA TRP A 3 -8.82 4.41 -19.28
C TRP A 3 -8.98 5.29 -18.04
N GLU A 4 -9.18 6.61 -18.22
CA GLU A 4 -9.44 7.54 -17.12
C GLU A 4 -10.83 7.36 -16.53
N ASN A 5 -11.85 7.07 -17.35
CA ASN A 5 -13.21 6.79 -16.88
C ASN A 5 -13.31 5.44 -16.15
N CYS A 6 -12.50 4.45 -16.54
CA CYS A 6 -12.36 3.18 -15.82
C CYS A 6 -11.67 3.37 -14.46
N PHE A 7 -10.67 4.25 -14.39
CA PHE A 7 -10.04 4.64 -13.13
C PHE A 7 -11.01 5.43 -12.23
N TYR A 8 -11.87 6.27 -12.82
CA TYR A 8 -12.88 7.05 -12.09
C TYR A 8 -13.98 6.19 -11.47
N SER A 9 -14.45 5.15 -12.17
CA SER A 9 -15.43 4.20 -11.63
C SER A 9 -14.84 3.28 -10.55
N GLN A 10 -13.53 2.98 -10.59
CA GLN A 10 -12.84 2.28 -9.50
C GLN A 10 -12.69 3.17 -8.24
N MET A 11 -12.47 4.47 -8.41
CA MET A 11 -12.43 5.45 -7.31
C MET A 11 -13.80 5.64 -6.62
N GLU A 12 -14.90 5.57 -7.38
CA GLU A 12 -16.25 5.63 -6.81
C GLU A 12 -16.59 4.39 -5.97
N ASN A 13 -16.14 3.20 -6.38
CA ASN A 13 -16.27 1.97 -5.57
C ASN A 13 -15.35 1.97 -4.34
N ALA A 14 -14.19 2.65 -4.39
CA ALA A 14 -13.34 2.88 -3.22
C ALA A 14 -14.01 3.78 -2.16
N ALA A 15 -14.95 4.65 -2.57
CA ALA A 15 -15.78 5.40 -1.63
C ALA A 15 -16.80 4.52 -0.89
N TYR A 16 -17.19 3.37 -1.43
CA TYR A 16 -18.08 2.41 -0.75
C TYR A 16 -17.37 1.61 0.35
N GLN A 17 -16.03 1.50 0.28
CA GLN A 17 -15.15 0.99 1.35
C GLN A 17 -15.00 1.96 2.52
N LYS A 18 -15.47 3.20 2.40
CA LYS A 18 -15.37 4.27 3.41
C LYS A 18 -16.18 4.01 4.68
N LEU A 19 -16.93 2.90 4.72
CA LEU A 19 -17.64 2.41 5.90
C LEU A 19 -17.03 1.14 6.51
N LEU A 20 -15.96 0.59 5.92
CA LEU A 20 -15.38 -0.66 6.38
C LEU A 20 -14.17 -0.44 7.30
N THR A 21 -14.48 -0.13 8.56
CA THR A 21 -13.60 -0.13 9.74
C THR A 21 -12.28 0.66 9.64
N PRO A 22 -12.16 1.82 10.32
CA PRO A 22 -10.91 2.59 10.41
C PRO A 22 -9.73 1.78 10.98
N LEU A 23 -10.02 0.68 11.67
CA LEU A 23 -9.05 -0.29 12.18
C LEU A 23 -8.11 -0.83 11.09
N HIS A 24 -8.62 -1.16 9.90
CA HIS A 24 -7.79 -1.74 8.84
C HIS A 24 -6.84 -0.72 8.20
N ILE A 25 -7.24 0.56 8.17
CA ILE A 25 -6.39 1.67 7.75
C ILE A 25 -5.25 1.85 8.75
N VAL A 26 -5.55 1.78 10.06
CA VAL A 26 -4.54 1.88 11.11
C VAL A 26 -3.56 0.70 11.06
N ILE A 27 -4.04 -0.53 10.87
CA ILE A 27 -3.18 -1.71 10.70
C ILE A 27 -2.30 -1.56 9.46
N GLY A 28 -2.88 -1.14 8.33
CA GLY A 28 -2.12 -0.86 7.12
C GLY A 28 -1.01 0.16 7.38
N LEU A 29 -1.26 1.15 8.26
CA LEU A 29 -0.37 2.29 8.51
C LEU A 29 0.79 1.92 9.41
N VAL A 30 0.50 1.12 10.44
CA VAL A 30 1.53 0.50 11.27
C VAL A 30 2.40 -0.43 10.42
N LEU A 31 1.79 -1.20 9.51
CA LEU A 31 2.52 -2.16 8.66
C LEU A 31 3.40 -1.46 7.62
N THR A 32 2.92 -0.40 6.94
CA THR A 32 3.77 0.41 6.05
C THR A 32 4.89 1.11 6.79
N PHE A 33 4.62 1.61 8.01
CA PHE A 33 5.65 2.26 8.82
C PHE A 33 6.76 1.27 9.21
N LEU A 34 6.39 0.04 9.58
CA LEU A 34 7.36 -1.04 9.82
C LEU A 34 8.16 -1.39 8.56
N VAL A 35 7.51 -1.51 7.40
CA VAL A 35 8.19 -1.77 6.11
C VAL A 35 9.14 -0.63 5.75
N TYR A 36 8.74 0.62 5.99
CA TYR A 36 9.58 1.80 5.78
C TYR A 36 10.85 1.74 6.64
N ILE A 37 10.72 1.51 7.95
CA ILE A 37 11.86 1.39 8.86
C ILE A 37 12.77 0.23 8.43
N MET A 38 12.19 -0.94 8.15
CA MET A 38 12.94 -2.12 7.73
C MET A 38 13.74 -1.86 6.44
N MET A 39 13.10 -1.25 5.43
CA MET A 39 13.75 -0.91 4.16
C MET A 39 14.81 0.19 4.33
N SER A 40 14.57 1.20 5.17
CA SER A 40 15.57 2.23 5.47
C SER A 40 16.86 1.64 6.04
N TYR A 41 16.82 0.55 6.81
CA TYR A 41 18.02 -0.15 7.28
C TYR A 41 18.62 -1.10 6.24
N LEU A 42 17.77 -1.80 5.48
CA LEU A 42 18.21 -2.78 4.49
C LEU A 42 18.91 -2.13 3.28
N LEU A 43 18.52 -0.90 2.92
CA LEU A 43 19.05 -0.19 1.75
C LEU A 43 20.38 0.54 1.99
N VAL A 44 20.80 0.78 3.23
CA VAL A 44 22.08 1.42 3.57
C VAL A 44 23.30 0.74 2.90
N PRO A 45 23.45 -0.59 2.90
CA PRO A 45 24.57 -1.24 2.21
C PRO A 45 24.48 -1.22 0.68
N PHE A 46 23.32 -0.87 0.10
CA PHE A 46 23.13 -0.80 -1.36
C PHE A 46 23.39 0.59 -1.93
N THR A 47 23.51 1.62 -1.08
CA THR A 47 23.82 2.98 -1.53
C THR A 47 25.33 3.16 -1.67
N PHE A 48 25.79 3.33 -2.91
CA PHE A 48 27.18 3.61 -3.25
C PHE A 48 27.56 5.06 -2.90
N SER A 49 27.77 5.36 -1.62
CA SER A 49 28.30 6.66 -1.17
C SER A 49 29.35 6.45 -0.08
N PRO A 50 30.55 7.05 -0.20
CA PRO A 50 31.57 7.01 0.85
C PRO A 50 31.15 7.80 2.11
N ASP A 51 30.15 8.69 1.99
CA ASP A 51 29.64 9.52 3.07
C ASP A 51 28.33 8.95 3.64
N ALA A 52 28.34 8.66 4.95
CA ALA A 52 27.27 7.94 5.64
C ALA A 52 25.93 8.72 5.67
N THR A 53 26.00 10.06 5.65
CA THR A 53 24.80 10.92 5.64
C THR A 53 24.06 10.88 4.30
N VAL A 54 24.78 10.87 3.19
CA VAL A 54 24.20 10.81 1.84
C VAL A 54 23.62 9.43 1.54
N ALA A 55 24.29 8.36 2.00
CA ALA A 55 23.81 6.99 1.92
C ALA A 55 22.44 6.81 2.61
N GLN A 56 22.32 7.33 3.83
CA GLN A 56 21.07 7.25 4.59
C GLN A 56 19.95 8.07 3.97
N LEU A 57 20.26 9.24 3.39
CA LEU A 57 19.28 10.09 2.71
C LEU A 57 18.69 9.39 1.48
N GLN A 58 19.53 8.72 0.68
CA GLN A 58 19.10 7.95 -0.49
C GLN A 58 18.30 6.71 -0.11
N ALA A 59 18.70 5.99 0.94
CA ALA A 59 17.96 4.85 1.46
C ALA A 59 16.56 5.27 1.93
N CYS A 60 16.44 6.38 2.66
CA CYS A 60 15.15 6.94 3.08
C CYS A 60 14.29 7.39 1.89
N LEU A 61 14.86 8.12 0.93
CA LEU A 61 14.13 8.56 -0.27
C LEU A 61 13.62 7.38 -1.11
N THR A 62 14.35 6.27 -1.13
CA THR A 62 13.95 5.05 -1.84
C THR A 62 12.95 4.21 -1.05
N ALA A 63 13.01 4.24 0.28
CA ALA A 63 12.04 3.57 1.14
C ALA A 63 10.63 4.18 1.04
N VAL A 64 10.50 5.49 0.74
CA VAL A 64 9.19 6.17 0.57
C VAL A 64 8.33 5.54 -0.55
N PRO A 65 8.80 5.45 -1.82
CA PRO A 65 8.01 4.84 -2.88
C PRO A 65 7.77 3.34 -2.66
N ILE A 66 8.69 2.61 -2.01
CA ILE A 66 8.49 1.21 -1.65
C ILE A 66 7.33 1.08 -0.64
N ALA A 67 7.33 1.90 0.40
CA ALA A 67 6.26 1.93 1.39
C ALA A 67 4.92 2.35 0.75
N ALA A 68 4.93 3.30 -0.20
CA ALA A 68 3.74 3.71 -0.93
C ALA A 68 3.16 2.58 -1.79
N VAL A 69 3.99 1.85 -2.53
CA VAL A 69 3.53 0.69 -3.33
C VAL A 69 2.97 -0.42 -2.43
N PHE A 70 3.62 -0.67 -1.29
CA PHE A 70 3.13 -1.63 -0.29
C PHE A 70 1.76 -1.22 0.28
N TRP A 71 1.57 0.07 0.58
CA TRP A 71 0.27 0.62 1.00
C TRP A 71 -0.83 0.31 -0.02
N PHE A 72 -0.59 0.63 -1.29
CA PHE A 72 -1.56 0.42 -2.36
C PHE A 72 -1.88 -1.07 -2.57
N ALA A 73 -0.85 -1.92 -2.54
CA ALA A 73 -1.01 -3.37 -2.67
C ALA A 73 -1.86 -3.96 -1.53
N TYR A 74 -1.62 -3.54 -0.29
CA TYR A 74 -2.41 -3.96 0.87
C TYR A 74 -3.89 -3.58 0.72
N HIS A 75 -4.16 -2.34 0.30
CA HIS A 75 -5.53 -1.87 0.07
C HIS A 75 -6.23 -2.68 -1.03
N MET A 76 -5.58 -2.94 -2.16
CA MET A 76 -6.19 -3.75 -3.23
C MET A 76 -6.42 -5.21 -2.79
N PHE A 77 -5.49 -5.80 -2.05
CA PHE A 77 -5.63 -7.18 -1.57
C PHE A 77 -6.87 -7.35 -0.68
N MET A 78 -7.10 -6.41 0.24
CA MET A 78 -8.28 -6.41 1.11
C MET A 78 -9.58 -6.24 0.34
N VAL A 79 -9.61 -5.36 -0.66
CA VAL A 79 -10.78 -5.17 -1.53
C VAL A 79 -11.12 -6.48 -2.27
N VAL A 80 -10.12 -7.15 -2.85
CA VAL A 80 -10.31 -8.42 -3.56
C VAL A 80 -10.85 -9.52 -2.62
N LEU A 81 -10.32 -9.63 -1.40
CA LEU A 81 -10.81 -10.62 -0.43
C LEU A 81 -12.27 -10.38 -0.04
N MET A 82 -12.67 -9.12 0.09
CA MET A 82 -14.06 -8.78 0.37
C MET A 82 -14.99 -9.11 -0.79
N ASP A 83 -14.56 -8.82 -2.01
CA ASP A 83 -15.31 -9.16 -3.21
C ASP A 83 -15.49 -10.67 -3.32
N GLN A 84 -14.43 -11.46 -3.09
CA GLN A 84 -14.52 -12.93 -3.05
C GLN A 84 -15.46 -13.43 -1.95
N LYS A 85 -15.41 -12.82 -0.76
CA LYS A 85 -16.29 -13.17 0.37
C LYS A 85 -17.76 -12.86 0.06
N LYS A 86 -18.04 -11.75 -0.62
CA LYS A 86 -19.39 -11.37 -1.06
C LYS A 86 -19.92 -12.37 -2.10
N GLN A 87 -19.13 -12.66 -3.13
CA GLN A 87 -19.52 -13.62 -4.18
C GLN A 87 -19.78 -15.03 -3.62
N LYS A 88 -18.96 -15.51 -2.67
CA LYS A 88 -19.20 -16.81 -2.01
C LYS A 88 -20.53 -16.86 -1.23
N LYS A 89 -20.94 -15.75 -0.61
CA LYS A 89 -22.22 -15.67 0.10
C LYS A 89 -23.42 -15.67 -0.85
N GLU A 90 -23.30 -15.00 -1.99
CA GLU A 90 -24.36 -14.96 -3.00
C GLU A 90 -24.50 -16.30 -3.75
N ALA A 91 -23.41 -17.04 -3.97
CA ALA A 91 -23.45 -18.36 -4.61
C ALA A 91 -24.01 -19.49 -3.72
N THR A 92 -24.15 -19.26 -2.41
CA THR A 92 -24.69 -20.26 -1.45
C THR A 92 -26.18 -20.02 -1.16
N LYS A 93 -26.78 -18.96 -1.72
CA LYS A 93 -28.18 -18.61 -1.54
C LYS A 93 -29.01 -19.05 -2.73
#